data_AF-A0A7X7V8L3-F1
#
_entry.id   AF-A0A7X7V8L3-F1
#
_cell.length_a   1.000
_cell.length_b   1.000
_cell.length_c   1.000
_cell.angle_alpha   90.00
_cell.angle_beta   90.00
_cell.angle_gamma   90.00
#
_symmetry.space_group_name_H-M   'P 1'
#
loop_
_entity.id
_entity.type
_entity.pdbx_description
1 polymer ?
#
loop_
_entity_poly.entity_id
_entity_poly.type
_entity_poly.pdbx_seq_one_letter_code
_entity_poly.pdbx_strand_id
1 'polypeptide(L)'
;MTLRTKAAAAAIAAGLVMAPLVANVSPAASYAAPNEAAASAASWLSSQFTDGQYLLGFDGRTPDPAYTIDGALALISTGTQDETVTSAAAWVTSQTSSFVTNPASAARVAILADAIGADVNDFGGVDLVEQLQAPLDESTFANPYGLAMLIIALERTDTEVPQSVLDALLATQDAQGAFGFPEFGVDIDSTALAALALGVLKDDQQAAQANQKAVDWLVANQCTQVSEMCPTPGAYWGSYSPANTAGLAIQALQQAGVDVTAQVDWLVGQQEPDGGFPAAIGAGYSDAYATAQATLGLSGFDLTNVSKTTASTSQPPATESGAAQGSNTGLIVVVAVGLLAIGVVVYYLRVRRRGPQA
;
A
#
# COMPACT_ATOMS: atom_id res chain seq x y z
N MET A 1 43.43 -81.11 -11.22
CA MET A 1 42.29 -80.68 -10.39
C MET A 1 42.09 -79.18 -10.64
N THR A 2 41.18 -78.78 -11.54
CA THR A 2 39.74 -78.49 -11.26
C THR A 2 39.60 -77.29 -10.31
N LEU A 3 38.79 -76.25 -10.52
CA LEU A 3 37.78 -75.94 -11.53
C LEU A 3 37.44 -74.43 -11.36
N ARG A 4 36.99 -73.81 -12.44
CA ARG A 4 36.46 -72.45 -12.52
C ARG A 4 35.27 -72.21 -11.58
N THR A 5 35.20 -71.05 -10.93
CA THR A 5 33.98 -70.47 -10.34
C THR A 5 34.00 -68.96 -10.58
N LYS A 6 33.50 -68.49 -11.74
CA LYS A 6 32.14 -67.97 -11.95
C LYS A 6 31.71 -66.93 -10.91
N ALA A 7 31.88 -65.65 -11.27
CA ALA A 7 31.13 -64.54 -10.72
C ALA A 7 29.63 -64.76 -11.00
N ALA A 8 28.80 -64.72 -9.96
CA ALA A 8 27.36 -64.65 -10.07
C ALA A 8 26.94 -63.24 -9.67
N ALA A 9 26.60 -62.43 -10.68
CA ALA A 9 25.85 -61.21 -10.48
C ALA A 9 24.40 -61.61 -10.17
N ALA A 10 23.94 -61.30 -8.96
CA ALA A 10 22.53 -61.36 -8.62
C ALA A 10 21.86 -60.10 -9.15
N ALA A 11 21.27 -60.19 -10.34
CA ALA A 11 20.36 -59.18 -10.87
C ALA A 11 19.01 -59.30 -10.15
N ILE A 12 18.74 -58.40 -9.21
CA ILE A 12 17.38 -58.21 -8.67
C ILE A 12 16.65 -57.32 -9.68
N ALA A 13 15.84 -57.94 -10.54
CA ALA A 13 14.89 -57.24 -11.38
C ALA A 13 13.70 -56.77 -10.53
N ALA A 14 13.78 -55.56 -9.98
CA ALA A 14 12.61 -54.85 -9.49
C ALA A 14 11.86 -54.26 -10.70
N GLY A 15 10.78 -54.92 -11.11
CA GLY A 15 9.86 -54.37 -12.10
C GLY A 15 9.17 -53.13 -11.56
N LEU A 16 9.68 -51.95 -11.90
CA LEU A 16 8.98 -50.68 -11.74
C LEU A 16 7.90 -50.60 -12.80
N VAL A 17 6.65 -50.83 -12.39
CA VAL A 17 5.47 -50.40 -13.13
C VAL A 17 5.50 -48.87 -13.14
N MET A 18 5.93 -48.26 -14.24
CA MET A 18 5.71 -46.83 -14.47
C MET A 18 4.21 -46.63 -14.71
N ALA A 19 3.49 -46.29 -13.64
CA ALA A 19 2.22 -45.61 -13.81
C ALA A 19 2.51 -44.23 -14.45
N PRO A 20 1.77 -43.79 -15.47
CA PRO A 20 1.89 -42.42 -15.94
C PRO A 20 1.53 -41.51 -14.77
N LEU A 21 2.50 -40.73 -14.27
CA LEU A 21 2.20 -39.56 -13.47
C LEU A 21 1.43 -38.61 -14.39
N VAL A 22 0.11 -38.65 -14.30
CA VAL A 22 -0.70 -37.51 -14.72
C VAL A 22 -0.32 -36.42 -13.72
N ALA A 23 0.50 -35.46 -14.15
CA ALA A 23 0.67 -34.24 -13.40
C ALA A 23 -0.73 -33.62 -13.30
N ASN A 24 -1.33 -33.68 -12.11
CA ASN A 24 -2.44 -32.81 -11.78
C ASN A 24 -1.85 -31.40 -11.81
N VAL A 25 -1.97 -30.74 -12.96
CA VAL A 25 -1.89 -29.29 -13.02
C VAL A 25 -3.08 -28.84 -12.20
N SER A 26 -2.86 -28.54 -10.92
CA SER A 26 -3.81 -27.78 -10.15
C SER A 26 -4.17 -26.56 -11.00
N PRO A 27 -5.45 -26.27 -11.25
CA PRO A 27 -5.82 -25.00 -11.85
C PRO A 27 -5.09 -23.92 -11.05
N ALA A 28 -4.50 -22.93 -11.73
CA ALA A 28 -4.12 -21.70 -11.05
C ALA A 28 -5.32 -21.28 -10.22
N ALA A 29 -5.13 -21.06 -8.92
CA ALA A 29 -6.20 -20.54 -8.08
C ALA A 29 -6.79 -19.35 -8.82
N SER A 30 -8.10 -19.38 -9.12
CA SER A 30 -8.73 -18.21 -9.71
C SER A 30 -8.71 -17.15 -8.63
N TYR A 31 -7.75 -16.23 -8.72
CA TYR A 31 -7.71 -15.06 -7.87
C TYR A 31 -9.02 -14.29 -8.05
N ALA A 32 -9.52 -13.68 -6.97
CA ALA A 32 -10.69 -12.82 -7.04
C ALA A 32 -10.45 -11.70 -8.06
N ALA A 33 -11.51 -11.18 -8.67
CA ALA A 33 -11.34 -9.99 -9.50
C ALA A 33 -10.79 -8.83 -8.61
N PRO A 34 -9.97 -7.90 -9.14
CA PRO A 34 -9.33 -6.86 -8.32
C PRO A 34 -10.33 -6.04 -7.47
N ASN A 35 -11.51 -5.76 -8.02
CA ASN A 35 -12.60 -5.09 -7.31
C ASN A 35 -13.22 -5.94 -6.19
N GLU A 36 -13.34 -7.26 -6.38
CA GLU A 36 -13.79 -8.18 -5.33
C GLU A 36 -12.76 -8.27 -4.21
N ALA A 37 -11.47 -8.36 -4.55
CA ALA A 37 -10.37 -8.33 -3.59
C ALA A 37 -10.37 -7.01 -2.79
N ALA A 38 -10.53 -5.86 -3.46
CA ALA A 38 -10.65 -4.56 -2.80
C ALA A 38 -11.87 -4.50 -1.86
N ALA A 39 -13.03 -5.02 -2.26
CA ALA A 39 -14.22 -5.05 -1.43
C ALA A 39 -14.04 -5.93 -0.17
N SER A 40 -13.45 -7.12 -0.30
CA SER A 40 -13.11 -7.98 0.83
C SER A 40 -12.12 -7.30 1.78
N ALA A 41 -11.11 -6.63 1.23
CA ALA A 41 -10.12 -5.87 1.99
C ALA A 41 -10.75 -4.67 2.73
N ALA A 42 -11.67 -3.94 2.10
CA ALA A 42 -12.42 -2.86 2.73
C ALA A 42 -13.29 -3.37 3.90
N SER A 43 -13.97 -4.52 3.72
CA SER A 43 -14.74 -5.14 4.80
C SER A 43 -13.86 -5.51 5.99
N TRP A 44 -12.70 -6.13 5.74
CA TRP A 44 -11.75 -6.47 6.80
C TRP A 44 -11.21 -5.20 7.48
N LEU A 45 -10.80 -4.21 6.68
CA LEU A 45 -10.20 -2.96 7.16
C LEU A 45 -11.17 -2.17 8.04
N SER A 46 -12.43 -2.08 7.66
CA SER A 46 -13.48 -1.43 8.46
C SER A 46 -13.62 -2.05 9.85
N SER A 47 -13.43 -3.36 9.99
CA SER A 47 -13.44 -4.04 11.30
C SER A 47 -12.22 -3.72 12.18
N GLN A 48 -11.17 -3.12 11.62
CA GLN A 48 -9.98 -2.70 12.38
C GLN A 48 -10.13 -1.31 13.01
N PHE A 49 -11.14 -0.52 12.61
CA PHE A 49 -11.41 0.78 13.23
C PHE A 49 -11.92 0.56 14.65
N THR A 50 -11.20 1.12 15.63
CA THR A 50 -11.60 1.08 17.05
C THR A 50 -12.90 1.85 17.22
N ASP A 51 -13.91 1.19 17.76
CA ASP A 51 -15.29 1.68 17.86
C ASP A 51 -15.87 2.21 16.53
N GLY A 52 -15.32 1.74 15.39
CA GLY A 52 -15.67 2.23 14.05
C GLY A 52 -15.15 3.62 13.71
N GLN A 53 -14.27 4.22 14.54
CA GLN A 53 -13.89 5.63 14.44
C GLN A 53 -12.46 5.88 13.99
N TYR A 54 -11.48 5.12 14.47
CA TYR A 54 -10.08 5.41 14.16
C TYR A 54 -9.23 4.16 14.10
N LEU A 55 -8.13 4.25 13.37
CA LEU A 55 -7.08 3.25 13.37
C LEU A 55 -6.01 3.60 14.41
N LEU A 56 -5.41 2.55 14.99
CA LEU A 56 -4.24 2.69 15.83
C LEU A 56 -2.99 2.78 14.95
N GLY A 57 -2.04 3.63 15.33
CA GLY A 57 -0.77 3.75 14.64
C GLY A 57 0.13 2.52 14.83
N PHE A 58 1.37 2.62 14.36
CA PHE A 58 2.36 1.53 14.39
C PHE A 58 2.62 0.94 15.79
N ASP A 59 2.40 1.72 16.85
CA ASP A 59 2.54 1.24 18.24
C ASP A 59 1.40 0.30 18.69
N GLY A 60 0.35 0.17 17.87
CA GLY A 60 -0.86 -0.62 18.12
C GLY A 60 -1.67 -0.13 19.31
N ARG A 61 -1.53 1.14 19.71
CA ARG A 61 -2.10 1.68 20.96
C ARG A 61 -2.63 3.09 20.83
N THR A 62 -1.95 3.93 20.08
CA THR A 62 -2.27 5.35 19.98
C THR A 62 -3.14 5.57 18.76
N PRO A 63 -4.31 6.24 18.89
CA PRO A 63 -5.09 6.67 17.74
C PRO A 63 -4.23 7.52 16.81
N ASP A 64 -4.23 7.21 15.52
CA ASP A 64 -3.35 7.88 14.54
C ASP A 64 -4.18 8.50 13.41
N PRO A 65 -4.16 9.84 13.26
CA PRO A 65 -4.88 10.51 12.19
C PRO A 65 -4.42 10.13 10.78
N ALA A 66 -3.13 9.89 10.56
CA ALA A 66 -2.63 9.52 9.23
C ALA A 66 -3.13 8.13 8.83
N TYR A 67 -3.05 7.14 9.73
CA TYR A 67 -3.57 5.79 9.46
C TYR A 67 -5.08 5.82 9.27
N THR A 68 -5.80 6.61 10.08
CA THR A 68 -7.26 6.74 9.97
C THR A 68 -7.66 7.37 8.63
N ILE A 69 -6.92 8.37 8.15
CA ILE A 69 -7.10 8.99 6.83
C ILE A 69 -6.86 7.97 5.72
N ASP A 70 -5.73 7.27 5.73
CA ASP A 70 -5.39 6.28 4.71
C ASP A 70 -6.44 5.16 4.66
N GLY A 71 -6.90 4.69 5.83
CA GLY A 71 -7.98 3.72 5.94
C GLY A 71 -9.30 4.26 5.41
N ALA A 72 -9.69 5.49 5.74
CA ALA A 72 -10.93 6.09 5.25
C ALA A 72 -10.91 6.27 3.73
N LEU A 73 -9.79 6.71 3.14
CA LEU A 73 -9.62 6.84 1.69
C LEU A 73 -9.72 5.48 0.99
N ALA A 74 -9.15 4.42 1.58
CA ALA A 74 -9.30 3.06 1.08
C ALA A 74 -10.76 2.61 1.09
N LEU A 75 -11.51 2.87 2.16
CA LEU A 75 -12.95 2.55 2.22
C LEU A 75 -13.74 3.34 1.18
N ILE A 76 -13.47 4.66 1.05
CA ILE A 76 -14.11 5.52 0.04
C ILE A 76 -13.87 4.95 -1.36
N SER A 77 -12.65 4.49 -1.68
CA SER A 77 -12.30 3.98 -3.01
C SER A 77 -13.11 2.77 -3.46
N THR A 78 -13.67 2.00 -2.52
CA THR A 78 -14.52 0.85 -2.84
C THR A 78 -16.00 1.20 -2.89
N GLY A 79 -16.38 2.40 -2.46
CA GLY A 79 -17.79 2.80 -2.31
C GLY A 79 -18.54 1.98 -1.27
N THR A 80 -17.83 1.38 -0.30
CA THR A 80 -18.40 0.55 0.76
C THR A 80 -18.12 1.14 2.15
N GLN A 81 -18.75 0.56 3.18
CA GLN A 81 -18.50 0.91 4.59
C GLN A 81 -18.82 2.38 4.97
N ASP A 82 -19.88 2.95 4.39
CA ASP A 82 -20.28 4.36 4.59
C ASP A 82 -20.38 4.80 6.06
N GLU A 83 -20.85 3.93 6.94
CA GLU A 83 -20.95 4.22 8.38
C GLU A 83 -19.56 4.40 9.02
N THR A 84 -18.60 3.52 8.69
CA THR A 84 -17.21 3.64 9.14
C THR A 84 -16.55 4.88 8.55
N VAL A 85 -16.73 5.14 7.25
CA VAL A 85 -16.19 6.36 6.61
C VAL A 85 -16.72 7.62 7.28
N THR A 86 -18.01 7.67 7.58
CA THR A 86 -18.64 8.82 8.25
C THR A 86 -18.11 9.01 9.66
N SER A 87 -17.96 7.93 10.41
CA SER A 87 -17.43 7.95 11.77
C SER A 87 -15.95 8.34 11.81
N ALA A 88 -15.16 7.82 10.87
CA ALA A 88 -13.76 8.15 10.71
C ALA A 88 -13.54 9.61 10.32
N ALA A 89 -14.30 10.11 9.35
CA ALA A 89 -14.25 11.52 8.96
C ALA A 89 -14.57 12.43 10.16
N ALA A 90 -15.64 12.15 10.91
CA ALA A 90 -15.99 12.92 12.10
C ALA A 90 -14.89 12.90 13.17
N TRP A 91 -14.25 11.74 13.36
CA TRP A 91 -13.12 11.64 14.28
C TRP A 91 -11.92 12.45 13.78
N VAL A 92 -11.53 12.36 12.51
CA VAL A 92 -10.44 13.17 11.93
C VAL A 92 -10.75 14.67 12.03
N THR A 93 -11.99 15.10 11.76
CA THR A 93 -12.43 16.48 11.98
C THR A 93 -12.14 16.95 13.40
N SER A 94 -12.44 16.12 14.41
CA SER A 94 -12.18 16.45 15.82
C SER A 94 -10.69 16.54 16.17
N GLN A 95 -9.82 15.85 15.43
CA GLN A 95 -8.38 15.86 15.64
C GLN A 95 -7.65 16.92 14.80
N THR A 96 -8.35 17.58 13.87
CA THR A 96 -7.69 18.38 12.82
C THR A 96 -6.85 19.52 13.42
N SER A 97 -7.41 20.28 14.37
CA SER A 97 -6.70 21.41 14.99
C SER A 97 -5.42 21.04 15.74
N SER A 98 -5.30 19.81 16.26
CA SER A 98 -4.09 19.33 16.93
C SER A 98 -3.13 18.61 16.00
N PHE A 99 -3.65 17.95 14.97
CA PHE A 99 -2.86 17.17 14.01
C PHE A 99 -2.21 18.05 12.92
N VAL A 100 -2.91 19.08 12.46
CA VAL A 100 -2.40 20.01 11.45
C VAL A 100 -1.41 20.97 12.10
N THR A 101 -0.12 20.72 11.86
CA THR A 101 1.00 21.47 12.43
C THR A 101 2.01 21.91 11.38
N ASN A 102 1.87 21.41 10.15
CA ASN A 102 2.70 21.71 8.99
C ASN A 102 1.92 21.35 7.70
N PRO A 103 2.40 21.78 6.52
CA PRO A 103 1.72 21.49 5.26
C PRO A 103 1.54 20.00 4.93
N ALA A 104 2.36 19.08 5.46
CA ALA A 104 2.30 17.65 5.15
C ALA A 104 1.18 16.95 5.94
N SER A 105 0.93 17.38 7.18
CA SER A 105 -0.26 16.93 7.90
C SER A 105 -1.52 17.61 7.39
N ALA A 106 -1.44 18.89 6.97
CA ALA A 106 -2.54 19.56 6.26
C ALA A 106 -2.93 18.82 4.96
N ALA A 107 -1.95 18.42 4.15
CA ALA A 107 -2.16 17.70 2.89
C ALA A 107 -2.99 16.42 3.07
N ARG A 108 -2.67 15.61 4.09
CA ARG A 108 -3.43 14.39 4.38
C ARG A 108 -4.89 14.70 4.73
N VAL A 109 -5.11 15.70 5.58
CA VAL A 109 -6.48 16.08 5.99
C VAL A 109 -7.24 16.67 4.81
N ALA A 110 -6.60 17.49 3.98
CA ALA A 110 -7.20 18.12 2.80
C ALA A 110 -7.65 17.08 1.77
N ILE A 111 -6.84 16.04 1.51
CA ILE A 111 -7.22 14.94 0.61
C ILE A 111 -8.46 14.22 1.13
N LEU A 112 -8.55 13.93 2.43
CA LEU A 112 -9.76 13.32 3.01
C LEU A 112 -10.97 14.26 2.93
N ALA A 113 -10.80 15.52 3.34
CA ALA A 113 -11.86 16.52 3.36
C ALA A 113 -12.47 16.71 1.97
N ASP A 114 -11.63 16.84 0.94
CA ASP A 114 -12.07 16.92 -0.45
C ASP A 114 -12.73 15.61 -0.91
N ALA A 115 -12.14 14.44 -0.60
CA ALA A 115 -12.70 13.14 -0.99
C ALA A 115 -14.12 12.89 -0.43
N ILE A 116 -14.45 13.45 0.74
CA ILE A 116 -15.80 13.38 1.33
C ILE A 116 -16.69 14.58 0.98
N GLY A 117 -16.20 15.56 0.23
CA GLY A 117 -16.92 16.79 -0.14
C GLY A 117 -17.15 17.76 1.03
N ALA A 118 -16.27 17.77 2.02
CA ALA A 118 -16.27 18.74 3.11
C ALA A 118 -15.63 20.08 2.69
N ASP A 119 -15.91 21.14 3.43
CA ASP A 119 -15.29 22.44 3.20
C ASP A 119 -13.82 22.43 3.65
N VAL A 120 -12.90 22.55 2.70
CA VAL A 120 -11.46 22.57 2.96
C VAL A 120 -10.98 23.88 3.60
N ASN A 121 -11.80 24.93 3.58
CA ASN A 121 -11.50 26.22 4.24
C ASN A 121 -12.00 26.26 5.70
N ASP A 122 -12.79 25.27 6.13
CA ASP A 122 -13.24 25.12 7.51
C ASP A 122 -13.47 23.63 7.85
N PHE A 123 -12.37 22.90 8.05
CA PHE A 123 -12.42 21.51 8.50
C PHE A 123 -11.90 21.38 9.92
N GLY A 124 -12.79 21.12 10.87
CA GLY A 124 -12.42 21.04 12.29
C GLY A 124 -11.89 22.36 12.85
N GLY A 125 -12.33 23.49 12.28
CA GLY A 125 -11.89 24.84 12.65
C GLY A 125 -10.53 25.24 12.07
N VAL A 126 -10.05 24.53 11.05
CA VAL A 126 -8.78 24.82 10.35
C VAL A 126 -9.07 25.11 8.88
N ASP A 127 -8.51 26.22 8.39
CA ASP A 127 -8.42 26.51 6.96
C ASP A 127 -7.26 25.70 6.37
N LEU A 128 -7.56 24.56 5.74
CA LEU A 128 -6.53 23.66 5.22
C LEU A 128 -5.82 24.29 4.02
N VAL A 129 -6.51 25.08 3.20
CA VAL A 129 -5.92 25.75 2.03
C VAL A 129 -4.86 26.77 2.48
N GLU A 130 -5.11 27.51 3.56
CA GLU A 130 -4.08 28.36 4.19
C GLU A 130 -2.90 27.53 4.70
N GLN A 131 -3.17 26.40 5.38
CA GLN A 131 -2.10 25.55 5.94
C GLN A 131 -1.24 24.86 4.86
N LEU A 132 -1.81 24.49 3.70
CA LEU A 132 -1.06 23.92 2.58
C LEU A 132 -0.03 24.91 2.00
N GLN A 133 -0.35 26.21 2.07
CA GLN A 133 0.49 27.28 1.54
C GLN A 133 1.48 27.85 2.57
N ALA A 134 1.49 27.31 3.80
CA ALA A 134 2.44 27.74 4.81
C ALA A 134 3.88 27.48 4.32
N PRO A 135 4.86 28.36 4.65
CA PRO A 135 6.23 28.20 4.21
C PRO A 135 6.80 26.82 4.51
N LEU A 136 7.54 26.26 3.57
CA LEU A 136 8.31 25.06 3.81
C LEU A 136 9.40 25.38 4.84
N ASP A 137 9.32 24.74 6.01
CA ASP A 137 10.36 24.76 7.02
C ASP A 137 11.24 23.51 6.81
N GLU A 138 12.52 23.68 6.47
CA GLU A 138 13.46 22.57 6.28
C GLU A 138 13.54 21.62 7.49
N SER A 139 13.19 22.09 8.69
CA SER A 139 13.18 21.25 9.91
C SER A 139 11.91 20.41 10.07
N THR A 140 10.84 20.75 9.35
CA THR A 140 9.50 20.13 9.44
C THR A 140 9.05 19.50 8.11
N PHE A 141 9.72 19.86 7.01
CA PHE A 141 9.57 19.34 5.65
C PHE A 141 10.92 18.90 5.11
N ALA A 142 11.13 17.59 5.05
CA ALA A 142 12.35 17.03 4.47
C ALA A 142 12.14 15.58 4.01
N ASN A 143 10.96 15.27 3.44
CA ASN A 143 10.82 13.98 2.78
C ASN A 143 9.97 14.04 1.50
N PRO A 144 10.37 13.29 0.46
CA PRO A 144 9.64 13.21 -0.80
C PRO A 144 8.19 12.79 -0.64
N TYR A 145 7.88 11.89 0.30
CA TYR A 145 6.50 11.44 0.54
C TYR A 145 5.57 12.61 0.90
N GLY A 146 5.97 13.45 1.86
CA GLY A 146 5.18 14.61 2.29
C GLY A 146 5.06 15.68 1.21
N LEU A 147 6.11 15.89 0.41
CA LEU A 147 6.09 16.81 -0.72
C LEU A 147 5.15 16.33 -1.83
N ALA A 148 5.16 15.04 -2.13
CA ALA A 148 4.24 14.45 -3.10
C ALA A 148 2.77 14.54 -2.63
N MET A 149 2.49 14.24 -1.34
CA MET A 149 1.15 14.46 -0.76
C MET A 149 0.72 15.92 -0.85
N LEU A 150 1.63 16.88 -0.61
CA LEU A 150 1.35 18.30 -0.67
C LEU A 150 0.94 18.73 -2.09
N ILE A 151 1.66 18.29 -3.12
CA ILE A 151 1.30 18.55 -4.52
C ILE A 151 -0.09 17.98 -4.84
N ILE A 152 -0.37 16.73 -4.45
CA ILE A 152 -1.69 16.11 -4.66
C ILE A 152 -2.78 16.92 -3.96
N ALA A 153 -2.56 17.33 -2.71
CA ALA A 153 -3.54 18.09 -1.95
C ALA A 153 -3.81 19.47 -2.57
N LEU A 154 -2.76 20.21 -2.97
CA LEU A 154 -2.88 21.52 -3.62
C LEU A 154 -3.72 21.42 -4.90
N GLU A 155 -3.44 20.43 -5.75
CA GLU A 155 -4.20 20.19 -6.98
C GLU A 155 -5.66 19.84 -6.70
N ARG A 156 -5.91 18.97 -5.70
CA ARG A 156 -7.28 18.62 -5.29
C ARG A 156 -8.06 19.79 -4.72
N THR A 157 -7.39 20.74 -4.07
CA THR A 157 -8.02 21.94 -3.52
C THR A 157 -8.03 23.13 -4.49
N ASP A 158 -7.80 22.89 -5.79
CA ASP A 158 -7.74 23.94 -6.83
C ASP A 158 -6.79 25.10 -6.43
N THR A 159 -5.67 24.75 -5.81
CA THR A 159 -4.65 25.67 -5.31
C THR A 159 -3.38 25.48 -6.12
N GLU A 160 -2.86 26.56 -6.69
CA GLU A 160 -1.64 26.53 -7.50
C GLU A 160 -0.47 25.92 -6.73
N VAL A 161 0.23 24.95 -7.34
CA VAL A 161 1.43 24.35 -6.75
C VAL A 161 2.58 25.34 -6.78
N PRO A 162 3.11 25.80 -5.63
CA PRO A 162 4.24 26.72 -5.64
C PRO A 162 5.47 26.08 -6.27
N GLN A 163 6.17 26.80 -7.14
CA GLN A 163 7.41 26.31 -7.77
C GLN A 163 8.43 25.80 -6.73
N SER A 164 8.51 26.42 -5.55
CA SER A 164 9.40 25.98 -4.48
C SER A 164 9.05 24.58 -3.94
N VAL A 165 7.79 24.17 -3.98
CA VAL A 165 7.34 22.81 -3.59
C VAL A 165 7.77 21.81 -4.67
N LEU A 166 7.56 22.15 -5.94
CA LEU A 166 8.01 21.32 -7.07
C LEU A 166 9.53 21.16 -7.05
N ASP A 167 10.27 22.25 -6.93
CA ASP A 167 11.74 22.23 -6.85
C ASP A 167 12.23 21.40 -5.66
N ALA A 168 11.57 21.51 -4.50
CA ALA A 168 11.90 20.72 -3.32
C ALA A 168 11.67 19.21 -3.55
N LEU A 169 10.57 18.83 -4.21
CA LEU A 169 10.34 17.42 -4.56
C LEU A 169 11.42 16.94 -5.54
N LEU A 170 11.66 17.70 -6.61
CA LEU A 170 12.62 17.33 -7.65
C LEU A 170 14.07 17.24 -7.13
N ALA A 171 14.42 18.03 -6.11
CA ALA A 171 15.72 17.93 -5.44
C ALA A 171 15.96 16.57 -4.76
N THR A 172 14.90 15.78 -4.54
CA THR A 172 14.98 14.43 -3.97
C THR A 172 15.01 13.31 -5.02
N GLN A 173 14.94 13.65 -6.31
CA GLN A 173 15.08 12.69 -7.41
C GLN A 173 16.56 12.42 -7.71
N ASP A 174 16.94 11.14 -7.80
CA ASP A 174 18.27 10.72 -8.21
C ASP A 174 18.44 10.71 -9.74
N ALA A 175 19.65 10.39 -10.20
CA ALA A 175 19.97 10.35 -11.63
C ALA A 175 19.25 9.22 -12.39
N GLN A 176 18.78 8.21 -11.68
CA GLN A 176 18.06 7.04 -12.20
C GLN A 176 16.54 7.29 -12.25
N GLY A 177 16.05 8.35 -11.62
CA GLY A 177 14.64 8.73 -11.60
C GLY A 177 13.90 8.42 -10.31
N ALA A 178 14.55 7.76 -9.35
CA ALA A 178 13.93 7.41 -8.08
C ALA A 178 13.94 8.58 -7.11
N PHE A 179 12.96 8.62 -6.22
CA PHE A 179 12.88 9.60 -5.15
C PHE A 179 13.33 8.96 -3.85
N GLY A 180 13.99 9.75 -3.00
CA GLY A 180 14.55 9.23 -1.78
C GLY A 180 14.92 10.30 -0.78
N PHE A 181 15.42 9.85 0.36
CA PHE A 181 15.88 10.74 1.42
C PHE A 181 17.37 11.02 1.22
N PRO A 182 17.84 12.26 1.39
CA PRO A 182 19.25 12.60 1.23
C PRO A 182 20.21 11.70 2.03
N GLU A 183 19.81 11.26 3.22
CA GLU A 183 20.64 10.43 4.11
C GLU A 183 20.39 8.92 3.99
N PHE A 184 19.20 8.51 3.52
CA PHE A 184 18.79 7.09 3.50
C PHE A 184 18.75 6.48 2.09
N GLY A 185 18.91 7.30 1.06
CA GLY A 185 18.86 6.88 -0.33
C GLY A 185 17.42 6.69 -0.84
N VAL A 186 17.30 5.92 -1.92
CA VAL A 186 16.04 5.67 -2.62
C VAL A 186 15.00 5.04 -1.71
N ASP A 187 13.77 5.54 -1.84
CA ASP A 187 12.58 4.99 -1.20
C ASP A 187 11.49 4.73 -2.25
N ILE A 188 10.99 3.50 -2.29
CA ILE A 188 10.09 3.06 -3.38
C ILE A 188 8.70 3.68 -3.22
N ASP A 189 8.21 3.77 -1.97
CA ASP A 189 6.91 4.36 -1.67
C ASP A 189 6.90 5.85 -2.04
N SER A 190 7.97 6.56 -1.68
CA SER A 190 8.19 7.95 -2.10
C SER A 190 8.32 8.10 -3.61
N THR A 191 8.97 7.15 -4.31
CA THR A 191 9.06 7.16 -5.78
C THR A 191 7.70 6.98 -6.43
N ALA A 192 6.90 6.04 -5.95
CA ALA A 192 5.53 5.83 -6.41
C ALA A 192 4.66 7.07 -6.19
N LEU A 193 4.70 7.64 -4.99
CA LEU A 193 3.89 8.80 -4.67
C LEU A 193 4.34 10.06 -5.42
N ALA A 194 5.65 10.26 -5.59
CA ALA A 194 6.19 11.34 -6.40
C ALA A 194 5.81 11.18 -7.88
N ALA A 195 5.84 9.97 -8.43
CA ALA A 195 5.34 9.71 -9.78
C ALA A 195 3.86 10.11 -9.90
N LEU A 196 3.01 9.67 -8.97
CA LEU A 196 1.58 10.03 -8.96
C LEU A 196 1.36 11.55 -8.86
N ALA A 197 2.10 12.22 -7.97
CA ALA A 197 1.99 13.67 -7.75
C ALA A 197 2.50 14.49 -8.93
N LEU A 198 3.58 14.06 -9.60
CA LEU A 198 4.08 14.76 -10.79
C LEU A 198 3.20 14.52 -12.01
N GLY A 199 2.48 13.39 -12.05
CA GLY A 199 1.58 13.02 -13.16
C GLY A 199 0.32 13.89 -13.24
N VAL A 200 -0.08 14.58 -12.16
CA VAL A 200 -1.21 15.51 -12.20
C VAL A 200 -0.86 16.85 -12.84
N LEU A 201 0.41 17.25 -12.82
CA LEU A 201 0.91 18.54 -13.33
C LEU A 201 1.15 18.51 -14.85
N LYS A 202 0.08 18.27 -15.63
CA LYS A 202 0.17 17.96 -17.07
C LYS A 202 0.77 19.06 -17.94
N ASP A 203 0.66 20.32 -17.52
CA ASP A 203 1.18 21.47 -18.26
C ASP A 203 2.61 21.86 -17.86
N ASP A 204 3.19 21.18 -16.85
CA ASP A 204 4.56 21.42 -16.39
C ASP A 204 5.54 20.43 -17.03
N GLN A 205 6.44 20.96 -17.89
CA GLN A 205 7.41 20.14 -18.61
C GLN A 205 8.46 19.49 -17.69
N GLN A 206 8.83 20.15 -16.60
CA GLN A 206 9.82 19.65 -15.64
C GLN A 206 9.22 18.51 -14.82
N ALA A 207 7.97 18.66 -14.38
CA ALA A 207 7.20 17.61 -13.72
C ALA A 207 6.98 16.41 -14.64
N ALA A 208 6.60 16.62 -15.90
CA ALA A 208 6.40 15.54 -16.87
C ALA A 208 7.69 14.72 -17.10
N GLN A 209 8.85 15.37 -17.21
CA GLN A 209 10.13 14.66 -17.35
C GLN A 209 10.50 13.85 -16.10
N ALA A 210 10.27 14.41 -14.92
CA ALA A 210 10.56 13.74 -13.66
C ALA A 210 9.60 12.57 -13.40
N ASN A 211 8.31 12.74 -13.71
CA ASN A 211 7.30 11.68 -13.70
C ASN A 211 7.74 10.49 -14.58
N GLN A 212 8.09 10.76 -15.84
CA GLN A 212 8.50 9.68 -16.77
C GLN A 212 9.69 8.88 -16.22
N LYS A 213 10.70 9.56 -15.68
CA LYS A 213 11.85 8.88 -15.06
C LYS A 213 11.46 8.02 -13.86
N ALA A 214 10.55 8.49 -13.02
CA ALA A 214 10.07 7.74 -11.87
C ALA A 214 9.26 6.51 -12.29
N VAL A 215 8.37 6.66 -13.27
CA VAL A 215 7.60 5.57 -13.88
C VAL A 215 8.54 4.52 -14.48
N ASP A 216 9.52 4.95 -15.28
CA ASP A 216 10.52 4.05 -15.87
C ASP A 216 11.32 3.32 -14.78
N TRP A 217 11.67 4.03 -13.71
CA TRP A 217 12.38 3.43 -12.57
C TRP A 217 11.51 2.37 -11.87
N LEU A 218 10.23 2.66 -11.60
CA LEU A 218 9.32 1.69 -10.97
C LEU A 218 9.17 0.44 -11.84
N VAL A 219 9.01 0.58 -13.16
CA VAL A 219 8.94 -0.55 -14.09
C VAL A 219 10.23 -1.37 -14.07
N ALA A 220 11.40 -0.72 -14.06
CA ALA A 220 12.70 -1.40 -14.11
C ALA A 220 13.12 -2.07 -12.79
N ASN A 221 12.61 -1.60 -11.63
CA ASN A 221 13.08 -2.01 -10.30
C ASN A 221 12.12 -2.96 -9.57
N GLN A 222 11.29 -3.70 -10.31
CA GLN A 222 10.54 -4.83 -9.76
C GLN A 222 11.47 -5.98 -9.37
N CYS A 223 11.01 -6.85 -8.47
CA CYS A 223 11.73 -8.02 -7.99
C CYS A 223 11.96 -9.05 -9.11
N THR A 224 13.02 -8.87 -9.90
CA THR A 224 13.41 -9.79 -10.99
C THR A 224 14.39 -10.87 -10.53
N GLN A 225 14.99 -10.71 -9.36
CA GLN A 225 15.96 -11.64 -8.77
C GLN A 225 15.67 -11.84 -7.28
N VAL A 226 16.06 -13.00 -6.76
CA VAL A 226 15.90 -13.30 -5.34
C VAL A 226 16.90 -12.48 -4.53
N SER A 227 16.39 -11.78 -3.52
CA SER A 227 17.16 -11.06 -2.50
C SER A 227 16.44 -11.15 -1.16
N GLU A 228 17.02 -10.56 -0.10
CA GLU A 228 16.36 -10.53 1.22
C GLU A 228 14.98 -9.84 1.16
N MET A 229 14.87 -8.73 0.40
CA MET A 229 13.63 -7.98 0.23
C MET A 229 12.78 -8.48 -0.96
N CYS A 230 13.36 -9.29 -1.85
CA CYS A 230 12.68 -9.97 -2.94
C CYS A 230 12.77 -11.49 -2.75
N PRO A 231 12.05 -12.09 -1.79
CA PRO A 231 12.16 -13.53 -1.52
C PRO A 231 11.75 -14.40 -2.72
N THR A 232 10.94 -13.86 -3.63
CA THR A 232 10.57 -14.49 -4.90
C THR A 232 10.66 -13.49 -6.06
N PRO A 233 10.96 -13.92 -7.28
CA PRO A 233 10.77 -13.06 -8.44
C PRO A 233 9.27 -12.82 -8.70
N GLY A 234 8.89 -11.60 -9.05
CA GLY A 234 7.51 -11.23 -9.32
C GLY A 234 7.33 -9.76 -9.69
N ALA A 235 6.11 -9.42 -10.08
CA ALA A 235 5.73 -8.06 -10.46
C ALA A 235 5.39 -7.21 -9.23
N TYR A 236 6.39 -6.99 -8.37
CA TYR A 236 6.28 -6.22 -7.14
C TYR A 236 7.63 -5.62 -6.76
N TRP A 237 7.66 -4.82 -5.69
CA TRP A 237 8.87 -4.17 -5.23
C TRP A 237 9.29 -4.68 -3.86
N GLY A 238 10.59 -4.89 -3.69
CA GLY A 238 11.14 -5.36 -2.43
C GLY A 238 11.15 -4.23 -1.40
N SER A 239 10.31 -4.35 -0.38
CA SER A 239 10.18 -3.39 0.71
C SER A 239 9.84 -4.11 2.02
N TYR A 240 9.76 -3.36 3.13
CA TYR A 240 9.27 -3.89 4.40
C TYR A 240 7.79 -4.31 4.32
N SER A 241 7.01 -3.60 3.51
CA SER A 241 5.60 -3.92 3.25
C SER A 241 5.28 -4.00 1.76
N PRO A 242 5.55 -5.14 1.09
CA PRO A 242 5.39 -5.24 -0.37
C PRO A 242 3.97 -4.99 -0.87
N ALA A 243 2.93 -5.36 -0.11
CA ALA A 243 1.54 -5.09 -0.47
C ALA A 243 1.21 -3.59 -0.43
N ASN A 244 1.73 -2.88 0.57
CA ASN A 244 1.64 -1.42 0.68
C ASN A 244 2.31 -0.74 -0.53
N THR A 245 3.59 -1.05 -0.78
CA THR A 245 4.36 -0.48 -1.89
C THR A 245 3.70 -0.77 -3.23
N ALA A 246 3.20 -1.98 -3.45
CA ALA A 246 2.48 -2.32 -4.66
C ALA A 246 1.20 -1.48 -4.83
N GLY A 247 0.45 -1.26 -3.75
CA GLY A 247 -0.74 -0.40 -3.77
C GLY A 247 -0.44 1.04 -4.21
N LEU A 248 0.67 1.64 -3.76
CA LEU A 248 1.11 2.96 -4.21
C LEU A 248 1.62 2.96 -5.65
N ALA A 249 2.45 1.98 -6.00
CA ALA A 249 3.06 1.90 -7.33
C ALA A 249 2.02 1.62 -8.42
N ILE A 250 1.01 0.78 -8.16
CA ILE A 250 -0.08 0.51 -9.10
C ILE A 250 -0.83 1.81 -9.44
N GLN A 251 -1.15 2.65 -8.44
CA GLN A 251 -1.80 3.94 -8.68
C GLN A 251 -0.98 4.82 -9.65
N ALA A 252 0.32 4.98 -9.37
CA ALA A 252 1.20 5.81 -10.18
C ALA A 252 1.37 5.27 -11.61
N LEU A 253 1.59 3.95 -11.75
CA LEU A 253 1.76 3.30 -13.04
C LEU A 253 0.48 3.35 -13.89
N GLN A 254 -0.68 3.10 -13.27
CA GLN A 254 -1.96 3.16 -13.95
C GLN A 254 -2.28 4.58 -14.42
N GLN A 255 -2.01 5.61 -13.60
CA GLN A 255 -2.17 7.02 -14.00
C GLN A 255 -1.27 7.37 -15.19
N ALA A 256 -0.05 6.81 -15.23
CA ALA A 256 0.89 6.97 -16.35
C ALA A 256 0.53 6.13 -17.60
N GLY A 257 -0.54 5.34 -17.56
CA GLY A 257 -0.99 4.50 -18.67
C GLY A 257 -0.17 3.23 -18.89
N VAL A 258 0.59 2.79 -17.88
CA VAL A 258 1.30 1.50 -17.89
C VAL A 258 0.29 0.38 -17.63
N ASP A 259 0.43 -0.75 -18.35
CA ASP A 259 -0.33 -1.96 -18.05
C ASP A 259 0.15 -2.56 -16.72
N VAL A 260 -0.73 -2.51 -15.71
CA VAL A 260 -0.47 -2.98 -14.35
C VAL A 260 -1.02 -4.38 -14.07
N THR A 261 -1.49 -5.12 -15.08
CA THR A 261 -2.15 -6.43 -14.90
C THR A 261 -1.32 -7.39 -14.04
N ALA A 262 -0.02 -7.49 -14.30
CA ALA A 262 0.86 -8.40 -13.56
C ALA A 262 1.05 -7.99 -12.09
N GLN A 263 1.11 -6.69 -11.81
CA GLN A 263 1.26 -6.12 -10.47
C GLN A 263 -0.02 -6.29 -9.66
N VAL A 264 -1.17 -6.05 -10.30
CA VAL A 264 -2.50 -6.29 -9.74
C VAL A 264 -2.68 -7.77 -9.42
N ASP A 265 -2.38 -8.67 -10.36
CA ASP A 265 -2.47 -10.13 -10.14
C ASP A 265 -1.58 -10.58 -8.98
N TRP A 266 -0.35 -10.06 -8.90
CA TRP A 266 0.55 -10.35 -7.78
C TRP A 266 -0.03 -9.86 -6.46
N LEU A 267 -0.56 -8.63 -6.41
CA LEU A 267 -1.11 -8.03 -5.21
C LEU A 267 -2.33 -8.80 -4.73
N VAL A 268 -3.30 -9.10 -5.60
CA VAL A 268 -4.45 -9.95 -5.26
C VAL A 268 -3.98 -11.31 -4.73
N GLY A 269 -2.90 -11.87 -5.27
CA GLY A 269 -2.31 -13.11 -4.78
C GLY A 269 -1.70 -13.04 -3.37
N GLN A 270 -1.50 -11.84 -2.81
CA GLN A 270 -1.08 -11.65 -1.42
C GLN A 270 -2.25 -11.56 -0.43
N GLN A 271 -3.49 -11.54 -0.88
CA GLN A 271 -4.64 -11.40 0.00
C GLN A 271 -4.76 -12.61 0.93
N GLU A 272 -4.89 -12.35 2.23
CA GLU A 272 -5.06 -13.39 3.25
C GLU A 272 -6.52 -13.90 3.25
N PRO A 273 -6.80 -15.09 3.82
CA PRO A 273 -8.15 -15.66 3.85
C PRO A 273 -9.20 -14.81 4.58
N ASP A 274 -8.78 -13.87 5.42
CA ASP A 274 -9.67 -12.93 6.11
C ASP A 274 -10.04 -11.69 5.26
N GLY A 275 -9.47 -11.58 4.05
CA GLY A 275 -9.68 -10.51 3.10
C GLY A 275 -8.66 -9.37 3.21
N GLY A 276 -7.89 -9.28 4.28
CA GLY A 276 -6.86 -8.25 4.43
C GLY A 276 -5.57 -8.60 3.67
N PHE A 277 -4.60 -7.68 3.75
CA PHE A 277 -3.26 -7.86 3.17
C PHE A 277 -2.20 -7.85 4.26
N PRO A 278 -1.18 -8.72 4.15
CA PRO A 278 -0.12 -8.79 5.13
C PRO A 278 0.92 -7.69 4.89
N ALA A 279 1.60 -7.27 5.95
CA ALA A 279 2.78 -6.42 5.80
C ALA A 279 3.92 -7.22 5.14
N ALA A 280 4.22 -8.44 5.58
CA ALA A 280 5.29 -9.25 4.98
C ALA A 280 4.72 -10.42 4.15
N ILE A 281 5.41 -10.77 3.06
CA ILE A 281 5.04 -11.93 2.24
C ILE A 281 5.05 -13.19 3.12
N GLY A 282 3.92 -13.91 3.13
CA GLY A 282 3.76 -15.14 3.90
C GLY A 282 3.67 -14.94 5.42
N ALA A 283 3.34 -13.72 5.89
CA ALA A 283 3.11 -13.47 7.31
C ALA A 283 1.95 -14.33 7.88
N GLY A 284 0.92 -14.62 7.06
CA GLY A 284 -0.25 -15.39 7.48
C GLY A 284 -1.21 -14.62 8.37
N TYR A 285 -1.09 -13.30 8.40
CA TYR A 285 -1.99 -12.37 9.08
C TYR A 285 -1.96 -11.01 8.39
N SER A 286 -3.12 -10.36 8.40
CA SER A 286 -3.33 -9.07 7.76
C SER A 286 -2.88 -7.89 8.64
N ASP A 287 -2.48 -6.80 7.99
CA ASP A 287 -2.05 -5.54 8.60
C ASP A 287 -2.93 -4.39 8.10
N ALA A 288 -3.36 -3.49 8.99
CA ALA A 288 -4.29 -2.41 8.64
C ALA A 288 -3.69 -1.44 7.61
N TYR A 289 -2.40 -1.12 7.73
CA TYR A 289 -1.74 -0.16 6.87
C TYR A 289 -1.47 -0.74 5.47
N ALA A 290 -0.97 -1.98 5.42
CA ALA A 290 -0.82 -2.72 4.18
C ALA A 290 -2.17 -2.89 3.47
N THR A 291 -3.22 -3.23 4.22
CA THR A 291 -4.56 -3.41 3.66
C THR A 291 -5.13 -2.11 3.11
N ALA A 292 -4.98 -0.98 3.81
CA ALA A 292 -5.47 0.31 3.32
C ALA A 292 -4.87 0.67 1.96
N GLN A 293 -3.54 0.61 1.83
CA GLN A 293 -2.88 0.99 0.59
C GLN A 293 -3.08 -0.02 -0.55
N ALA A 294 -3.09 -1.31 -0.23
CA ALA A 294 -3.42 -2.35 -1.21
C ALA A 294 -4.87 -2.19 -1.73
N THR A 295 -5.82 -1.91 -0.84
CA THR A 295 -7.23 -1.68 -1.21
C THR A 295 -7.35 -0.53 -2.19
N LEU A 296 -6.71 0.61 -1.90
CA LEU A 296 -6.74 1.77 -2.79
C LEU A 296 -6.14 1.43 -4.16
N GLY A 297 -4.98 0.77 -4.22
CA GLY A 297 -4.35 0.35 -5.48
C GLY A 297 -5.18 -0.66 -6.30
N LEU A 298 -6.02 -1.47 -5.67
CA LEU A 298 -6.89 -2.44 -6.35
C LEU A 298 -8.26 -1.86 -6.76
N SER A 299 -8.65 -0.70 -6.21
CA SER A 299 -9.98 -0.11 -6.40
C SER A 299 -10.20 0.47 -7.80
N GLY A 300 -9.13 0.78 -8.53
CA GLY A 300 -9.18 1.53 -9.79
C GLY A 300 -9.24 3.05 -9.60
N PHE A 301 -9.26 3.54 -8.36
CA PHE A 301 -9.05 4.94 -7.99
C PHE A 301 -7.63 5.14 -7.44
N ASP A 302 -7.24 6.39 -7.32
CA ASP A 302 -5.96 6.80 -6.73
C ASP A 302 -6.14 8.03 -5.83
N LEU A 303 -5.09 8.41 -5.10
CA LEU A 303 -5.10 9.57 -4.19
C LEU A 303 -5.47 10.90 -4.88
N THR A 304 -5.38 11.01 -6.19
CA THR A 304 -5.69 12.23 -6.95
C THR A 304 -7.17 12.36 -7.31
N ASN A 305 -7.92 11.24 -7.32
CA ASN A 305 -9.32 11.21 -7.79
C ASN A 305 -10.31 10.46 -6.89
N VAL A 306 -9.84 9.79 -5.83
CA VAL A 306 -10.71 9.10 -4.88
C VAL A 306 -11.70 10.10 -4.27
N SER A 307 -12.99 9.81 -4.38
CA SER A 307 -14.06 10.60 -3.76
C SER A 307 -15.32 9.77 -3.56
N LYS A 308 -16.16 10.17 -2.59
CA LYS A 308 -17.46 9.52 -2.37
C LYS A 308 -18.35 9.57 -3.61
N THR A 309 -18.30 10.66 -4.36
CA THR A 309 -19.16 10.84 -5.53
C THR A 309 -18.76 9.95 -6.70
N THR A 310 -17.46 9.77 -6.96
CA THR A 310 -16.98 8.91 -8.05
C THR A 310 -17.14 7.43 -7.69
N ALA A 311 -16.82 7.03 -6.46
CA ALA A 311 -16.92 5.64 -6.02
C ALA A 311 -18.36 5.09 -6.00
N SER A 312 -19.36 5.90 -5.60
CA SER A 312 -20.77 5.48 -5.63
C SER A 312 -21.29 5.23 -7.05
N THR A 313 -20.69 5.84 -8.08
CA THR A 313 -21.12 5.65 -9.48
C THR A 313 -20.52 4.43 -10.16
N SER A 314 -19.41 3.90 -9.64
CA SER A 314 -18.73 2.70 -10.16
C SER A 314 -19.24 1.39 -9.57
N GLN A 315 -20.10 1.43 -8.54
CA GLN A 315 -20.63 0.23 -7.93
C GLN A 315 -21.62 -0.49 -8.89
N PRO A 316 -21.42 -1.79 -9.20
CA PRO A 316 -22.42 -2.57 -9.90
C PRO A 316 -23.77 -2.54 -9.14
N PRO A 317 -24.93 -2.53 -9.83
CA PRO A 317 -26.22 -2.56 -9.15
C PRO A 317 -26.26 -3.75 -8.18
N ALA A 318 -26.72 -3.51 -6.95
CA ALA A 318 -26.86 -4.56 -5.94
C ALA A 318 -27.74 -5.70 -6.51
N THR A 319 -27.14 -6.87 -6.73
CA THR A 319 -27.89 -8.09 -7.04
C THR A 319 -28.68 -8.45 -5.79
N GLU A 320 -30.02 -8.44 -5.87
CA GLU A 320 -30.88 -8.90 -4.77
C GLU A 320 -30.48 -10.33 -4.37
N SER A 321 -29.82 -10.47 -3.22
CA SER A 321 -29.39 -11.77 -2.71
C SER A 321 -30.57 -12.51 -2.10
N GLY A 322 -31.05 -13.53 -2.81
CA GLY A 322 -31.99 -14.51 -2.29
C GLY A 322 -31.39 -15.26 -1.09
N ALA A 323 -32.15 -15.30 0.00
CA ALA A 323 -31.78 -15.90 1.27
C ALA A 323 -31.21 -17.32 1.14
N ALA A 324 -29.94 -17.51 1.53
CA ALA A 324 -29.36 -18.83 1.80
C ALA A 324 -29.25 -19.06 3.31
N GLN A 325 -29.93 -20.11 3.76
CA GLN A 325 -30.01 -20.59 5.14
C GLN A 325 -28.65 -21.10 5.65
N GLY A 326 -28.41 -20.87 6.95
CA GLY A 326 -27.10 -21.00 7.57
C GLY A 326 -26.60 -22.41 7.91
N SER A 327 -25.38 -22.42 8.44
CA SER A 327 -24.84 -23.47 9.31
C SER A 327 -23.70 -22.87 10.13
N ASN A 328 -23.97 -22.62 11.42
CA ASN A 328 -22.98 -22.28 12.42
C ASN A 328 -22.16 -23.53 12.76
N THR A 329 -20.82 -23.44 12.69
CA THR A 329 -19.96 -24.27 13.54
C THR A 329 -18.74 -23.46 13.91
N GLY A 330 -18.75 -22.92 15.14
CA GLY A 330 -17.64 -22.16 15.70
C GLY A 330 -16.48 -23.06 16.09
N LEU A 331 -15.27 -22.56 15.89
CA LEU A 331 -14.08 -23.02 16.58
C LEU A 331 -13.34 -21.79 17.11
N ILE A 332 -13.43 -21.57 18.43
CA ILE A 332 -12.64 -20.54 19.13
C ILE A 332 -11.27 -21.15 19.39
N VAL A 333 -10.23 -20.60 18.76
CA VAL A 333 -8.83 -20.89 19.08
C VAL A 333 -8.23 -19.65 19.72
N VAL A 334 -8.10 -19.70 21.05
CA VAL A 334 -7.32 -18.72 21.83
C VAL A 334 -5.86 -19.12 21.73
N VAL A 335 -5.00 -18.30 21.12
CA VAL A 335 -3.54 -18.44 21.21
C VAL A 335 -2.95 -17.14 21.76
N ALA A 336 -2.12 -17.32 22.78
CA ALA A 336 -1.56 -16.29 23.62
C ALA A 336 -0.47 -15.46 22.91
N VAL A 337 -0.55 -14.14 23.12
CA VAL A 337 0.43 -13.13 22.72
C VAL A 337 1.74 -13.29 23.50
N GLY A 338 2.88 -13.28 22.81
CA GLY A 338 4.18 -13.23 23.46
C GLY A 338 5.36 -13.03 22.50
N LEU A 339 5.93 -11.82 22.53
CA LEU A 339 7.33 -11.47 22.19
C LEU A 339 7.74 -11.30 20.71
N LEU A 340 7.31 -10.19 20.09
CA LEU A 340 8.01 -9.60 18.93
C LEU A 340 8.34 -8.10 19.08
N ALA A 341 8.38 -7.59 20.33
CA ALA A 341 8.85 -6.22 20.61
C ALA A 341 10.38 -6.13 20.82
N ILE A 342 11.10 -7.26 20.83
CA ILE A 342 12.54 -7.30 21.16
C ILE A 342 13.43 -7.12 19.92
N GLY A 343 12.96 -7.50 18.73
CA GLY A 343 13.72 -7.33 17.48
C GLY A 343 13.95 -5.87 17.08
N VAL A 344 12.92 -5.03 17.25
CA VAL A 344 12.92 -3.62 16.86
C VAL A 344 13.87 -2.78 17.73
N VAL A 345 13.92 -3.04 19.04
CA VAL A 345 14.79 -2.31 19.97
C VAL A 345 16.27 -2.69 19.80
N VAL A 346 16.56 -3.96 19.49
CA VAL A 346 17.95 -4.42 19.31
C VAL A 346 18.57 -3.89 18.01
N TYR A 347 17.78 -3.73 16.94
CA TYR A 347 18.28 -3.13 15.69
C TYR A 347 18.55 -1.63 15.85
N TYR A 348 17.62 -0.87 16.44
CA TYR A 348 17.79 0.58 16.65
C TYR A 348 18.98 0.91 17.58
N LEU A 349 19.23 0.08 18.59
CA LEU A 349 20.41 0.23 19.46
C LEU A 349 21.73 -0.15 18.78
N ARG A 350 21.70 -0.98 17.71
CA ARG A 350 22.90 -1.39 16.97
C ARG A 350 23.30 -0.37 15.92
N VAL A 351 22.31 0.24 15.25
CA VAL A 351 22.53 1.33 14.27
C VAL A 351 23.04 2.58 14.98
N ARG A 352 22.51 2.94 16.16
CA ARG A 352 22.97 4.12 16.92
C ARG A 352 24.38 3.99 17.52
N ARG A 353 24.89 2.76 17.70
CA ARG A 353 26.25 2.51 18.24
C ARG A 353 27.35 2.49 17.19
N ARG A 354 27.01 2.45 15.90
CA ARG A 354 27.97 2.57 14.80
C ARG A 354 27.80 3.94 14.15
N GLY A 355 28.25 4.98 14.85
CA GLY A 355 28.55 6.26 14.21
C GLY A 355 29.65 6.07 13.14
N PRO A 356 29.73 6.98 12.16
CA PRO A 356 30.59 6.82 11.01
C PRO A 356 32.07 6.85 11.44
N GLN A 357 32.82 5.81 11.08
CA GLN A 357 34.28 5.89 11.05
C GLN A 357 34.73 5.86 9.60
N ALA A 358 35.38 6.98 9.22
CA ALA A 358 36.40 7.20 8.19
C ALA A 358 36.29 6.43 6.86
#